data_AF-A0A661YUP9-F1
#
_entry.id   AF-A0A661YUP9-F1
#
_cell.length_a   1.000
_cell.length_b   1.000
_cell.length_c   1.000
_cell.angle_alpha   90.00
_cell.angle_beta   90.00
_cell.angle_gamma   90.00
#
_symmetry.space_group_name_H-M   'P 1'
#
loop_
_entity.id
_entity.type
_entity.pdbx_description
1 polymer ?
#
loop_
_entity_poly.entity_id
_entity_poly.type
_entity_poly.pdbx_seq_one_letter_code
_entity_poly.pdbx_strand_id
1 'polypeptide(L)' 'MYKAGSWAKPEKVIVKVEVSEQGTNIRYIVTNLAEFKAKALYEKGYCARVCHGTQNKRA' A
#
# COMPACT_ATOMS: atom_id res chain seq x y z
N MET A 1 13.48 18.51 -13.78
CA MET A 1 12.31 17.83 -14.38
C MET A 1 12.28 16.40 -13.86
N TYR A 2 11.12 15.91 -13.40
CA TYR A 2 10.98 14.53 -12.90
C TYR A 2 11.27 13.55 -14.05
N LYS A 3 12.12 12.54 -13.80
CA LYS A 3 12.69 11.68 -14.86
C LYS A 3 11.90 10.39 -15.09
N ALA A 4 10.93 10.05 -14.25
CA ALA A 4 10.17 8.81 -14.43
C ALA A 4 9.09 9.03 -15.51
N GLY A 5 9.02 8.09 -16.46
CA GLY A 5 7.96 8.04 -17.45
C GLY A 5 6.65 7.53 -16.86
N SER A 6 5.57 7.68 -17.64
CA SER A 6 4.26 7.10 -17.31
C SER A 6 4.28 5.58 -17.46
N TRP A 7 3.39 4.90 -16.73
CA TRP A 7 3.19 3.46 -16.91
C TRP A 7 2.56 3.15 -18.27
N ALA A 8 2.94 2.00 -18.84
CA ALA A 8 2.37 1.51 -20.10
C ALA A 8 0.90 1.07 -19.97
N LYS A 9 0.45 0.75 -18.76
CA LYS A 9 -0.92 0.32 -18.46
C LYS A 9 -1.46 1.12 -17.27
N PRO A 10 -2.78 1.34 -17.21
CA PRO A 10 -3.39 1.97 -16.04
C PRO A 10 -3.26 1.05 -14.83
N GLU A 11 -2.74 1.60 -13.73
CA GLU A 11 -2.62 0.93 -12.44
C GLU A 11 -3.63 1.50 -11.45
N LYS A 12 -4.16 0.66 -10.56
CA LYS A 12 -5.08 1.09 -9.51
C LYS A 12 -4.26 1.67 -8.35
N VAL A 13 -4.61 2.88 -7.93
CA VAL A 13 -3.96 3.57 -6.82
C VAL A 13 -4.92 3.65 -5.64
N ILE A 14 -4.46 3.18 -4.48
CA ILE A 14 -5.16 3.27 -3.19
C ILE A 14 -4.37 4.20 -2.28
N VAL A 15 -5.07 5.13 -1.62
CA VAL A 15 -4.46 6.07 -0.68
C VAL A 15 -5.03 5.82 0.72
N LYS A 16 -4.15 5.67 1.70
CA LYS A 16 -4.50 5.71 3.12
C LYS A 16 -3.96 7.02 3.69
N VAL A 17 -4.86 7.87 4.17
CA VAL A 17 -4.54 9.12 4.86
C VAL A 17 -4.87 8.94 6.34
N GLU A 18 -3.93 9.28 7.21
CA GLU A 18 -4.10 9.34 8.66
C GLU A 18 -3.68 10.73 9.12
N VAL A 19 -4.57 11.45 9.79
CA VAL A 19 -4.32 12.80 10.30
C VAL A 19 -4.44 12.74 11.81
N SER A 20 -3.42 13.20 12.52
CA SER A 20 -3.42 13.36 13.97
C SER A 20 -2.77 14.70 14.35
N GLU A 21 -2.82 15.05 15.63
CA GLU A 21 -2.11 16.21 16.18
C GLU A 21 -0.58 16.13 15.96
N GLN A 22 -0.05 14.92 15.76
CA GLN A 22 1.38 14.68 15.51
C GLN A 22 1.76 14.82 14.02
N GLY A 23 0.76 14.98 13.13
CA GLY A 23 0.97 15.22 11.71
C GLY A 23 0.11 14.34 10.80
N THR A 24 0.38 14.44 9.50
CA THR A 24 -0.32 13.70 8.45
C THR A 24 0.56 12.57 7.93
N ASN A 25 0.06 11.34 7.98
CA ASN A 25 0.69 10.15 7.43
C ASN A 25 -0.08 9.67 6.20
N ILE A 26 0.54 9.81 5.03
CA ILE A 26 -0.05 9.44 3.74
C ILE A 26 0.71 8.24 3.18
N ARG A 27 -0.02 7.19 2.84
CA ARG A 27 0.54 5.98 2.21
C ARG A 27 -0.17 5.71 0.89
N TYR A 28 0.62 5.45 -0.14
CA TYR A 28 0.15 5.11 -1.48
C TYR A 28 0.45 3.65 -1.78
N ILE A 29 -0.55 2.92 -2.26
CA ILE A 29 -0.41 1.56 -2.76
C ILE A 29 -0.81 1.57 -4.22
N VAL A 30 0.15 1.29 -5.10
CA VAL A 30 -0.08 1.08 -6.53
C VAL A 30 -0.16 -0.42 -6.79
N THR A 31 -1.20 -0.86 -7.49
CA THR A 31 -1.45 -2.29 -7.73
C THR A 31 -2.23 -2.53 -9.02
N ASN A 32 -1.95 -3.66 -9.68
CA ASN A 32 -2.72 -4.17 -10.80
C ASN A 32 -3.89 -5.07 -10.37
N LEU A 33 -4.06 -5.29 -9.05
CA LEU A 33 -5.10 -6.16 -8.50
C LEU A 33 -6.44 -5.43 -8.45
N ALA A 34 -7.26 -5.65 -9.49
CA ALA A 34 -8.56 -5.03 -9.63
C ALA A 34 -9.63 -5.66 -8.70
N GLU A 35 -9.52 -6.96 -8.46
CA GLU A 35 -10.52 -7.81 -7.78
C GLU A 35 -10.69 -7.54 -6.28
N PHE A 36 -9.69 -6.97 -5.61
CA PHE A 36 -9.75 -6.73 -4.17
C PHE A 36 -10.22 -5.31 -3.82
N LYS A 37 -10.96 -5.21 -2.72
CA LYS A 37 -11.34 -3.92 -2.11
C LYS A 37 -10.11 -3.22 -1.50
N ALA A 38 -10.13 -1.89 -1.49
CA ALA A 38 -9.03 -1.07 -0.99
C ALA A 38 -8.58 -1.43 0.44
N LYS A 39 -9.54 -1.65 1.34
CA LYS A 39 -9.27 -2.06 2.74
C LYS A 39 -8.52 -3.40 2.81
N ALA A 40 -8.96 -4.40 2.03
CA ALA A 40 -8.33 -5.71 2.01
C ALA A 40 -6.89 -5.64 1.47
N LEU A 41 -6.66 -4.84 0.42
CA LEU A 41 -5.33 -4.61 -0.13
C LEU A 41 -4.40 -3.92 0.86
N TYR A 42 -4.91 -2.96 1.64
CA TYR A 42 -4.13 -2.33 2.71
C TYR A 42 -3.81 -3.32 3.83
N GLU A 43 -4.82 -3.91 4.45
CA GLU A 43 -4.66 -4.73 5.67
C GLU A 43 -3.96 -6.06 5.39
N LYS A 44 -4.40 -6.79 4.36
CA LYS A 44 -3.90 -8.16 4.07
C LYS A 44 -2.79 -8.19 3.04
N GLY A 45 -2.66 -7.14 2.22
CA GLY A 45 -1.64 -7.05 1.18
C GLY A 45 -0.44 -6.23 1.63
N TYR A 46 -0.65 -4.98 2.02
CA TYR A 46 0.41 -4.04 2.38
C TYR A 46 0.94 -4.27 3.80
N CYS A 47 0.07 -4.30 4.82
CA CYS A 47 0.51 -4.51 6.19
C CYS A 47 1.11 -5.91 6.39
N ALA A 48 0.53 -6.95 5.78
CA ALA A 48 1.08 -8.30 5.85
C ALA A 48 2.46 -8.45 5.18
N ARG A 49 2.80 -7.59 4.19
CA ARG A 49 4.13 -7.55 3.58
C ARG A 49 5.21 -7.11 4.56
N VAL A 50 4.90 -6.20 5.48
CA VAL A 50 5.84 -5.77 6.54
C VAL A 50 6.21 -6.96 7.44
N CYS A 51 5.28 -7.90 7.64
CA CYS A 51 5.51 -9.10 8.45
C CYS A 51 6.28 -10.23 7.72
N HIS A 52 6.50 -10.13 6.40
CA HIS A 52 7.30 -11.11 5.65
C HIS A 52 8.82 -10.98 5.85
N GLY A 53 9.27 -10.16 6.80
CA GLY A 53 10.65 -10.14 7.30
C GLY A 53 10.88 -10.92 8.60
N THR A 54 9.81 -11.35 9.29
CA THR A 54 9.89 -12.09 10.56
C THR A 54 8.81 -13.16 10.60
N GLN A 55 9.07 -14.30 9.96
CA GLN A 55 8.48 -15.55 10.44
C GLN A 55 9.16 -15.93 11.75
N ASN A 56 8.79 -15.27 12.85
CA ASN A 56 8.94 -15.91 14.16
C ASN A 56 7.58 -16.50 14.51
N LYS A 57 7.39 -17.77 14.15
CA LYS A 57 6.33 -18.60 14.68
C LYS A 57 6.57 -18.73 16.18
N ARG A 58 5.79 -18.04 17.00
CA ARG A 58 5.57 -18.46 18.38
C ARG A 58 4.10 -18.82 18.52
N ALA A 59 3.91 -20.12 18.67
CA ALA A 59 2.83 -20.71 19.43
C ALA A 59 2.89 -20.20 20.89
#